data_AF-A0A5A7MWM1-F1
#
_entry.id   AF-A0A5A7MWM1-F1
#
_cell.length_a   1.000
_cell.length_b   1.000
_cell.length_c   1.000
_cell.angle_alpha   90.00
_cell.angle_beta   90.00
_cell.angle_gamma   90.00
#
_symmetry.space_group_name_H-M   'P 1'
#
loop_
_entity.id
_entity.type
_entity.pdbx_description
1 polymer ?
#
loop_
_entity_poly.entity_id
_entity_poly.type
_entity_poly.pdbx_seq_one_letter_code
_entity_poly.pdbx_strand_id
1 'polypeptide(L)'
;MRKFGFVLGALLLAAIPAVAKDAQYVLHIDGITCPFCVATSEKALKKIDGVKSVKSSLRDGTITVCADDEKVTFTDEQLLELFKEKGFTYRGKEETGACTA
;
A
#
# COMPACT_ATOMS: atom_id res chain seq x y z
N MET A 1 10.24 7.36 -57.61
CA MET A 1 9.85 5.94 -57.42
C MET A 1 10.58 5.43 -56.18
N ARG A 2 9.91 5.52 -55.02
CA ARG A 2 9.46 4.36 -54.22
C ARG A 2 10.58 3.41 -53.84
N LYS A 3 11.02 3.49 -52.57
CA LYS A 3 10.83 2.42 -51.56
C LYS A 3 11.60 2.74 -50.26
N PHE A 4 10.90 2.97 -49.15
CA PHE A 4 10.75 2.05 -47.99
C PHE A 4 12.03 1.98 -47.14
N GLY A 5 12.06 2.18 -45.82
CA GLY A 5 11.08 2.40 -44.76
C GLY A 5 11.91 2.85 -43.53
N PHE A 6 11.45 3.80 -42.73
CA PHE A 6 10.48 3.56 -41.66
C PHE A 6 10.88 2.41 -40.74
N VAL A 7 11.80 2.65 -39.79
CA VAL A 7 11.58 2.20 -38.40
C VAL A 7 12.56 2.88 -37.43
N LEU A 8 11.98 3.64 -36.50
CA LEU A 8 12.21 3.49 -35.06
C LEU A 8 13.55 3.98 -34.48
N GLY A 9 13.93 5.22 -34.78
CA GLY A 9 14.89 5.96 -33.96
C GLY A 9 14.25 6.45 -32.67
N ALA A 10 14.42 5.68 -31.59
CA ALA A 10 14.54 6.14 -30.21
C ALA A 10 13.60 7.27 -29.75
N LEU A 11 12.35 6.93 -29.42
CA LEU A 11 11.60 7.62 -28.37
C LEU A 11 11.43 6.65 -27.20
N LEU A 12 12.56 6.33 -26.57
CA LEU A 12 12.58 5.75 -25.23
C LEU A 12 12.05 6.84 -24.30
N LEU A 13 10.73 6.86 -24.15
CA LEU A 13 10.07 7.45 -22.98
C LEU A 13 10.72 6.80 -21.78
N ALA A 14 11.61 7.57 -21.14
CA ALA A 14 12.05 7.32 -19.80
C ALA A 14 10.81 6.94 -18.98
N ALA A 15 10.77 5.70 -18.51
CA ALA A 15 9.93 5.31 -17.40
C ALA A 15 10.46 6.08 -16.20
N ILE A 16 10.08 7.35 -16.09
CA ILE A 16 10.13 8.09 -14.86
C ILE A 16 9.13 7.32 -13.99
N PRO A 17 9.53 6.57 -12.95
CA PRO A 17 8.55 6.22 -11.94
C PRO A 17 8.13 7.59 -11.41
N ALA A 18 6.89 7.99 -11.71
CA ALA A 18 6.32 9.18 -11.12
C ALA A 18 6.66 9.10 -9.64
N VAL A 19 7.42 10.08 -9.15
CA VAL A 19 7.77 10.18 -7.74
C VAL A 19 6.44 10.35 -7.03
N ALA A 20 5.90 9.22 -6.62
CA ALA A 20 4.59 9.14 -6.04
C ALA A 20 4.82 9.53 -4.57
N LYS A 21 4.18 10.63 -4.14
CA LYS A 21 4.23 11.15 -2.76
C LYS A 21 3.45 10.26 -1.80
N ASP A 22 3.59 8.96 -1.96
CA ASP A 22 3.02 7.96 -1.08
C ASP A 22 4.08 7.40 -0.14
N ALA A 23 3.61 7.15 1.08
CA ALA A 23 4.30 6.37 2.08
C ALA A 23 3.66 4.98 2.13
N GLN A 24 4.51 3.96 2.16
CA GLN A 24 4.11 2.61 2.46
C GLN A 24 4.34 2.31 3.95
N TYR A 25 3.34 1.71 4.58
CA TYR A 25 3.33 1.36 5.98
C TYR A 25 3.12 -0.14 6.10
N VAL A 26 4.09 -0.85 6.66
CA VAL A 26 4.00 -2.29 6.95
C VAL A 26 3.57 -2.44 8.41
N LEU A 27 2.34 -2.89 8.60
CA LEU A 27 1.72 -3.08 9.91
C LEU A 27 1.87 -4.54 10.31
N HIS A 28 2.44 -4.78 11.49
CA HIS A 28 2.55 -6.11 12.08
C HIS A 28 1.37 -6.36 12.99
N ILE A 29 0.59 -7.40 12.69
CA ILE A 29 -0.66 -7.67 13.40
C ILE A 29 -0.77 -9.16 13.70
N ASP A 30 -0.81 -9.48 14.99
CA ASP A 30 -1.04 -10.83 15.46
C ASP A 30 -2.55 -11.16 15.38
N GLY A 31 -2.85 -12.39 14.96
CA GLY A 31 -4.23 -12.91 14.89
C GLY A 31 -4.92 -12.73 13.53
N ILE A 32 -4.24 -12.21 12.51
CA ILE A 32 -4.74 -12.18 11.13
C ILE A 32 -4.51 -13.55 10.48
N THR A 33 -5.40 -14.50 10.78
CA THR A 33 -5.32 -15.88 10.25
C THR A 33 -6.52 -16.27 9.40
N CYS A 34 -7.56 -15.43 9.35
CA CYS A 34 -8.79 -15.72 8.61
C CYS A 34 -8.91 -14.80 7.37
N PRO A 35 -9.06 -15.35 6.15
CA PRO A 35 -9.20 -14.54 4.93
C PRO A 35 -10.43 -13.62 4.95
N PHE A 36 -11.48 -13.97 5.69
CA PHE A 36 -12.65 -13.11 5.88
C PHE A 36 -12.37 -11.89 6.78
N CYS A 37 -11.55 -12.09 7.81
CA CYS A 37 -11.10 -11.03 8.72
C CYS A 37 -10.18 -10.02 8.01
N VAL A 38 -9.31 -10.52 7.13
CA VAL A 38 -8.45 -9.71 6.27
C VAL A 38 -9.28 -8.78 5.39
N ALA A 39 -10.23 -9.33 4.64
CA ALA A 39 -11.03 -8.54 3.69
C ALA A 39 -11.80 -7.40 4.40
N THR A 40 -12.27 -7.63 5.63
CA THR A 40 -12.93 -6.60 6.45
C THR A 40 -11.96 -5.50 6.86
N SER A 41 -10.74 -5.87 7.28
CA SER A 41 -9.69 -4.94 7.69
C SER A 41 -9.19 -4.10 6.53
N GLU A 42 -8.97 -4.71 5.36
CA GLU A 42 -8.59 -3.99 4.13
C GLU A 42 -9.66 -2.99 3.70
N LYS A 43 -10.94 -3.35 3.80
CA LYS A 43 -12.05 -2.43 3.52
C LYS A 43 -12.11 -1.27 4.51
N ALA A 44 -11.82 -1.50 5.79
CA ALA A 44 -11.77 -0.45 6.80
C ALA A 44 -10.65 0.55 6.49
N LEU A 45 -9.46 0.04 6.15
CA LEU A 45 -8.30 0.86 5.79
C LEU A 45 -8.54 1.64 4.49
N LYS A 46 -9.13 1.02 3.46
CA LYS A 46 -9.47 1.69 2.19
C LYS A 46 -10.53 2.80 2.33
N LYS A 47 -11.28 2.84 3.43
CA LYS A 47 -12.24 3.94 3.71
C LYS A 47 -11.57 5.19 4.23
N ILE A 48 -10.31 5.10 4.68
CA ILE A 48 -9.56 6.23 5.22
C ILE A 48 -9.12 7.09 4.04
N ASP A 49 -9.48 8.38 4.08
CA ASP A 49 -9.10 9.32 3.02
C ASP A 49 -7.58 9.45 2.98
N GLY A 50 -6.98 9.27 1.80
CA GLY A 50 -5.53 9.22 1.62
C GLY A 50 -4.96 7.81 1.42
N VAL A 51 -5.70 6.73 1.68
CA VAL A 51 -5.26 5.37 1.35
C VAL A 51 -5.39 5.11 -0.15
N LYS A 52 -4.26 4.86 -0.82
CA LYS A 52 -4.19 4.49 -2.25
C LYS A 52 -4.36 3.00 -2.47
N SER A 53 -3.74 2.18 -1.62
CA SER A 53 -3.75 0.73 -1.77
C SER A 53 -3.52 0.03 -0.44
N VAL A 54 -4.02 -1.18 -0.32
CA VAL A 54 -3.79 -2.05 0.85
C VAL A 54 -3.53 -3.44 0.30
N LYS A 55 -2.44 -4.05 0.77
CA LYS A 55 -2.07 -5.45 0.54
C LYS A 55 -1.92 -6.11 1.90
N SER A 56 -2.26 -7.39 1.98
CA SER A 56 -2.19 -8.16 3.21
C SER A 56 -1.50 -9.49 2.94
N SER A 57 -0.67 -9.91 3.88
CA SER A 57 0.15 -11.12 3.81
C SER A 57 -0.20 -12.02 4.98
N LEU A 58 -1.14 -12.97 4.76
CA LEU A 58 -1.51 -13.99 5.75
C LEU A 58 -0.33 -14.89 6.17
N ARG A 59 0.64 -15.09 5.26
CA ARG A 59 1.84 -15.90 5.51
C ARG A 59 2.76 -15.25 6.52
N ASP A 60 2.95 -13.94 6.40
CA ASP A 60 3.87 -13.16 7.23
C ASP A 60 3.16 -12.46 8.41
N GLY A 61 1.82 -12.44 8.43
CA GLY A 61 1.05 -11.74 9.46
C GLY A 61 1.14 -10.21 9.36
N THR A 62 1.34 -9.69 8.14
CA THR A 62 1.56 -8.26 7.91
C THR A 62 0.52 -7.65 6.98
N ILE A 63 0.21 -6.37 7.18
CA ILE A 63 -0.60 -5.56 6.27
C ILE A 63 0.23 -4.41 5.76
N THR A 64 0.41 -4.33 4.45
CA THR A 64 1.08 -3.24 3.77
C THR A 64 0.04 -2.24 3.27
N VAL A 65 0.04 -1.04 3.85
CA VAL A 65 -0.84 0.07 3.47
C VAL A 65 -0.03 1.09 2.70
N CYS A 66 -0.56 1.49 1.55
CA CYS A 66 -0.03 2.55 0.72
C CYS A 66 -0.93 3.76 0.83
N ALA A 67 -0.42 4.84 1.39
CA ALA A 67 -1.17 6.06 1.62
C ALA A 67 -0.39 7.29 1.15
N ASP A 68 -1.10 8.35 0.84
CA ASP A 68 -0.52 9.65 0.53
C ASP A 68 -0.14 10.35 1.84
N ASP A 69 1.16 10.47 2.12
CA ASP A 69 1.65 11.00 3.40
C ASP A 69 1.28 12.47 3.62
N GLU A 70 1.01 13.22 2.54
CA GLU A 70 0.49 14.58 2.62
C GLU A 70 -0.97 14.64 3.08
N LYS A 71 -1.74 13.56 2.91
CA LYS A 71 -3.17 13.51 3.27
C LYS A 71 -3.43 12.79 4.58
N VAL A 72 -2.70 11.72 4.85
CA VAL A 72 -2.90 10.90 6.04
C VAL A 72 -1.61 10.28 6.53
N THR A 73 -1.35 10.48 7.82
CA THR A 73 -0.29 9.81 8.56
C THR A 73 -0.94 8.92 9.61
N PHE A 74 -0.64 7.62 9.59
CA PHE A 74 -1.15 6.70 10.60
C PHE A 74 -0.35 6.85 11.88
N THR A 75 -1.00 7.19 13.00
CA THR A 75 -0.35 7.07 14.31
C THR A 75 -0.56 5.69 14.90
N ASP A 76 0.37 5.23 15.74
CA ASP A 76 0.25 3.95 16.45
C ASP A 76 -1.03 3.90 17.29
N GLU A 77 -1.44 5.02 17.87
CA GLU A 77 -2.68 5.13 18.64
C GLU A 77 -3.92 4.83 17.79
N GLN A 78 -4.03 5.46 16.61
CA GLN A 78 -5.16 5.24 15.69
C GLN A 78 -5.23 3.81 15.19
N LEU A 79 -4.09 3.22 14.84
CA LEU A 79 -4.01 1.84 14.37
C LEU A 79 -4.35 0.88 15.51
N LEU A 80 -3.84 1.11 16.71
CA LEU A 80 -4.11 0.30 17.88
C LEU A 80 -5.62 0.28 18.19
N GLU A 81 -6.29 1.43 18.20
CA GLU A 81 -7.73 1.50 18.44
C GLU A 81 -8.52 0.77 17.35
N LEU A 82 -8.18 1.02 16.07
CA LEU A 82 -8.82 0.38 14.92
C LEU A 82 -8.71 -1.15 14.96
N PHE A 83 -7.53 -1.69 15.29
CA PHE A 83 -7.32 -3.13 15.37
C PHE A 83 -7.90 -3.74 16.64
N LYS A 84 -7.83 -3.04 17.78
CA LYS A 84 -8.41 -3.48 19.04
C LYS A 84 -9.93 -3.61 18.96
N GLU A 85 -10.62 -2.66 18.33
CA GLU A 85 -12.07 -2.75 18.07
C GLU A 85 -12.46 -3.97 17.22
N LYS A 86 -11.54 -4.43 16.36
CA LYS A 86 -11.75 -5.61 15.51
C LYS A 86 -11.24 -6.91 16.15
N GLY A 87 -10.67 -6.85 17.35
CA GLY A 87 -10.15 -8.01 18.07
C GLY A 87 -8.77 -8.50 17.60
N PHE A 88 -7.99 -7.66 16.91
CA PHE A 88 -6.63 -7.98 16.50
C PHE A 88 -5.59 -7.33 17.43
N THR A 89 -4.40 -7.93 17.50
CA THR A 89 -3.30 -7.39 18.31
C THR A 89 -2.29 -6.69 17.41
N TYR A 90 -2.25 -5.36 17.49
CA TYR A 90 -1.28 -4.56 16.76
C TYR A 90 0.09 -4.58 17.46
N ARG A 91 1.15 -4.91 16.71
CA ARG A 91 2.53 -5.02 17.22
C ARG A 91 3.38 -3.79 16.92
N GLY A 92 3.07 -3.09 15.84
CA GLY A 92 3.81 -1.91 15.41
C GLY A 92 3.70 -1.69 13.90
N LYS A 93 4.22 -0.55 13.46
CA LYS A 93 4.32 -0.17 12.06
C LYS A 93 5.77 0.07 11.67
N GLU A 94 6.10 -0.27 10.44
CA GLU A 94 7.34 0.11 9.78
C GLU A 94 7.00 0.96 8.56
N GLU A 95 7.58 2.15 8.48
CA GLU A 95 7.42 3.01 7.31
C GLU A 95 8.49 2.63 6.28
N THR A 96 8.03 2.06 5.17
CA THR A 96 8.84 1.77 3.99
C THR A 96 8.44 2.82 2.95
N GLY A 97 9.34 3.69 2.50
CA GLY A 97 8.98 4.89 1.70
C GLY A 97 8.04 4.66 0.51
N ALA A 98 8.57 4.53 -0.71
CA ALA A 98 7.73 4.52 -1.90
C ALA A 98 6.88 3.24 -2.02
N CYS A 99 5.62 3.38 -2.46
CA CYS A 99 4.76 2.24 -2.75
C CYS A 99 5.27 1.45 -3.95
N THR A 100 5.82 0.26 -3.69
CA THR A 100 6.17 -0.69 -4.75
C THR A 100 4.89 -1.37 -5.23
N ALA A 101 4.45 -0.99 -6.43
CA ALA A 101 3.26 -1.51 -7.12
C ALA A 101 3.34 -3.02 -7.35
#